data_AF-A0A9R1M338-F1
#
_entry.id   AF-A0A9R1M338-F1
#
_cell.length_a   1.000
_cell.length_b   1.000
_cell.length_c   1.000
_cell.angle_alpha   90.00
_cell.angle_beta   90.00
_cell.angle_gamma   90.00
#
_symmetry.space_group_name_H-M   'P 1'
#
loop_
_entity.id
_entity.type
_entity.pdbx_description
1 polymer ?
#
loop_
_entity_poly.entity_id
_entity_poly.type
_entity_poly.pdbx_seq_one_letter_code
_entity_poly.pdbx_strand_id
1 'polypeptide(L)'
;MSPSGIPLVGCSILALSGVLTTYGQRLVEFLAAHRLLPSEPQMYSSPELPEDILMLTQTPCLLYTTETAGESVAGLFSLVENKSYTLALPDPPIRTRYVIGSNHGWIITADNRSELHLLNPVTGDQIALPSVATIEQVKPIFDGGGALHKYQYSWYTGTPRLVDFPTPSVFSLGELRDYLFEKAFLSSDPSTGDYYVVLKHNPESQLSFARAGDDRWTWLPPHVNYADCFFKDGLLFALDSRGEVRTFDLSAPVVTQNIVLGRMKAWIEDCNYMYIAQAPYSDLLQVWKSRNCLGWEDGDVSEQGLEDATDLSGLKPEDREDGDVSEPELGYDSHVTFTDKFDVFKVDFAAKKLEDITSSCDCVMFLGHNQSLCLSADEYPQLKSNHVYFTDEDDAYHHFGSMKSQRDIGVLNLGNCSVERIVSPQLWSNLPAPVWFIPNPRKIHLASHD
;
A
#
# COMPACT_ATOMS: atom_id res chain seq x y z
N MET A 1 38.86 -52.20 51.09
CA MET A 1 37.48 -52.61 51.43
C MET A 1 36.53 -51.85 50.53
N SER A 2 35.93 -52.53 49.56
CA SER A 2 34.63 -52.19 48.96
C SER A 2 33.59 -53.16 49.58
N PRO A 3 32.24 -53.10 49.36
CA PRO A 3 31.43 -52.22 48.50
C PRO A 3 30.04 -51.81 49.12
N SER A 4 29.11 -51.34 48.26
CA SER A 4 27.61 -51.35 48.34
C SER A 4 26.91 -50.18 49.07
N GLY A 5 25.76 -49.63 48.66
CA GLY A 5 24.79 -49.93 47.59
C GLY A 5 23.58 -48.96 47.70
N ILE A 6 22.80 -48.81 46.62
CA ILE A 6 21.51 -48.07 46.58
C ILE A 6 20.38 -48.99 47.08
N PRO A 7 19.30 -48.46 47.69
CA PRO A 7 17.97 -48.61 47.07
C PRO A 7 17.04 -47.38 47.17
N LEU A 8 16.16 -47.27 46.17
CA LEU A 8 14.95 -46.42 46.06
C LEU A 8 13.79 -46.88 46.96
N VAL A 9 13.04 -45.95 47.56
CA VAL A 9 11.58 -45.96 47.90
C VAL A 9 11.21 -44.48 48.19
N GLY A 10 10.18 -43.78 47.69
CA GLY A 10 8.78 -44.09 47.39
C GLY A 10 7.86 -43.37 48.41
N CYS A 11 6.81 -42.66 47.95
CA CYS A 11 5.72 -41.97 48.70
C CYS A 11 6.00 -40.55 49.26
N SER A 12 5.13 -39.53 49.21
CA SER A 12 3.79 -39.33 48.62
C SER A 12 3.48 -37.81 48.57
N ILE A 13 3.10 -37.27 47.41
CA ILE A 13 2.50 -35.93 47.26
C ILE A 13 1.00 -36.10 47.47
N LEU A 14 0.50 -36.02 48.70
CA LEU A 14 -0.96 -35.99 48.94
C LEU A 14 -1.40 -35.15 50.16
N ALA A 15 -0.50 -34.45 50.85
CA ALA A 15 -0.87 -33.71 52.08
C ALA A 15 -1.00 -32.18 51.92
N LEU A 16 -0.76 -31.60 50.72
CA LEU A 16 -0.87 -30.15 50.50
C LEU A 16 -2.15 -29.70 49.75
N SER A 17 -3.01 -30.64 49.36
CA SER A 17 -4.28 -30.35 48.66
C SER A 17 -5.43 -29.94 49.59
N GLY A 18 -5.31 -30.17 50.90
CA GLY A 18 -6.44 -30.02 51.84
C GLY A 18 -6.57 -28.65 52.52
N VAL A 19 -5.53 -27.81 52.48
CA VAL A 19 -5.50 -26.54 53.26
C VAL A 19 -5.63 -25.29 52.37
N LEU A 20 -5.41 -25.41 51.05
CA LEU A 20 -5.61 -24.31 50.09
C LEU A 20 -7.06 -24.17 49.60
N THR A 21 -7.93 -25.16 49.86
CA THR A 21 -9.33 -25.16 49.39
C THR A 21 -10.28 -24.36 50.28
N THR A 22 -10.00 -24.22 51.58
CA THR A 22 -10.90 -23.51 52.50
C THR A 22 -10.76 -21.98 52.47
N TYR A 23 -9.60 -21.44 52.08
CA TYR A 23 -9.39 -20.00 51.92
C TYR A 23 -9.94 -19.47 50.59
N GLY A 24 -9.86 -20.27 49.52
CA GLY A 24 -10.41 -19.93 48.20
C GLY A 24 -11.94 -19.86 48.19
N GLN A 25 -12.62 -20.80 48.86
CA GLN A 25 -14.09 -20.81 48.92
C GLN A 25 -14.67 -19.60 49.65
N ARG A 26 -14.07 -19.17 50.77
CA ARG A 26 -14.53 -17.99 51.52
C ARG A 26 -14.33 -16.67 50.77
N LEU A 27 -13.29 -16.57 49.94
CA LEU A 27 -13.04 -15.39 49.10
C LEU A 27 -14.07 -15.31 47.96
N VAL A 28 -14.43 -16.45 47.35
CA VAL A 28 -15.45 -16.52 46.30
C VAL A 28 -16.84 -16.21 46.85
N GLU A 29 -17.20 -16.72 48.03
CA GLU A 29 -18.47 -16.39 48.71
C GLU A 29 -18.55 -14.90 49.12
N PHE A 30 -17.44 -14.32 49.59
CA PHE A 30 -17.36 -12.89 49.93
C PHE A 30 -17.54 -11.99 48.69
N LEU A 31 -16.92 -12.36 47.55
CA LEU A 31 -17.03 -11.61 46.30
C LEU A 31 -18.39 -11.77 45.61
N ALA A 32 -19.04 -12.94 45.75
CA ALA A 32 -20.39 -13.20 45.25
C ALA A 32 -21.46 -12.43 46.03
N ALA A 33 -21.34 -12.32 47.36
CA ALA A 33 -22.25 -11.55 48.21
C ALA A 33 -22.24 -10.04 47.92
N HIS A 34 -21.16 -9.52 47.32
CA HIS A 34 -20.96 -8.09 47.02
C HIS A 34 -21.05 -7.75 45.51
N ARG A 35 -21.47 -8.68 44.65
CA ARG A 35 -21.59 -8.50 43.17
C ARG A 35 -20.32 -7.97 42.49
N LEU A 36 -19.13 -8.42 42.89
CA LEU A 36 -17.85 -7.97 42.33
C LEU A 36 -17.16 -9.01 41.42
N LEU A 37 -17.88 -10.03 40.93
CA LEU A 37 -17.37 -10.93 39.90
C LEU A 37 -18.21 -10.82 38.62
N PRO A 38 -17.58 -10.70 37.44
CA PRO A 38 -18.26 -10.83 36.16
C PRO A 38 -18.73 -12.27 35.96
N SER A 39 -19.92 -12.41 35.37
CA SER A 39 -20.54 -13.67 34.95
C SER A 39 -19.64 -14.44 33.98
N GLU A 40 -19.38 -15.71 34.34
CA GLU A 40 -18.81 -16.88 33.63
C GLU A 40 -17.86 -16.71 32.41
N PRO A 41 -16.81 -17.56 32.31
CA PRO A 41 -15.92 -17.58 31.15
C PRO A 41 -16.62 -18.21 29.95
N GLN A 42 -16.89 -17.42 28.92
CA GLN A 42 -17.26 -17.95 27.61
C GLN A 42 -16.05 -18.72 27.06
N MET A 43 -16.26 -20.00 26.73
CA MET A 43 -15.38 -20.71 25.81
C MET A 43 -15.31 -19.88 24.53
N TYR A 44 -14.15 -19.31 24.22
CA TYR A 44 -13.89 -18.77 22.89
C TYR A 44 -13.83 -19.95 21.91
N SER A 45 -14.99 -20.33 21.39
CA SER A 45 -15.06 -20.81 20.02
C SER A 45 -14.55 -19.69 19.11
N SER A 46 -13.63 -20.01 18.19
CA SER A 46 -13.27 -19.10 17.10
C SER A 46 -14.56 -18.53 16.49
N PRO A 47 -14.70 -17.21 16.33
CA PRO A 47 -15.89 -16.67 15.69
C PRO A 47 -15.87 -17.11 14.23
N GLU A 48 -16.79 -17.99 13.87
CA GLU A 48 -17.21 -18.18 12.48
C GLU A 48 -17.48 -16.79 11.89
N LEU A 49 -16.91 -16.50 10.71
CA LEU A 49 -17.14 -15.25 10.00
C LEU A 49 -18.66 -15.03 9.90
N PRO A 50 -19.23 -13.92 10.42
CA PRO A 50 -20.66 -13.70 10.40
C PRO A 50 -21.21 -13.84 8.97
N GLU A 51 -22.41 -14.41 8.80
CA GLU A 51 -23.08 -14.50 7.49
C GLU A 51 -23.12 -13.13 6.76
N ASP A 52 -23.11 -12.02 7.50
CA ASP A 52 -22.95 -10.65 7.00
C ASP A 52 -21.68 -10.43 6.15
N ILE A 53 -20.54 -11.01 6.52
CA ILE A 53 -19.29 -10.94 5.74
C ILE A 53 -19.41 -11.81 4.48
N LEU A 54 -20.16 -12.92 4.54
CA LEU A 54 -20.46 -13.75 3.39
C LEU A 54 -21.37 -13.07 2.37
N MET A 55 -22.16 -12.10 2.83
CA MET A 55 -23.06 -11.29 2.02
C MET A 55 -22.43 -10.01 1.47
N LEU A 56 -21.14 -9.76 1.71
CA LEU A 56 -20.39 -8.73 0.99
C LEU A 56 -20.39 -9.09 -0.50
N THR A 57 -21.40 -8.56 -1.18
CA THR A 57 -21.48 -8.41 -2.63
C THR A 57 -20.14 -7.90 -3.17
N GLN A 58 -19.86 -8.09 -4.47
CA GLN A 58 -18.63 -7.63 -5.16
C GLN A 58 -18.47 -6.09 -5.19
N THR A 59 -19.05 -5.39 -4.23
CA THR A 59 -18.98 -3.96 -4.03
C THR A 59 -17.66 -3.62 -3.35
N PRO A 60 -16.90 -2.66 -3.89
CA PRO A 60 -15.69 -2.18 -3.25
C PRO A 60 -15.94 -1.67 -1.83
N CYS A 61 -15.07 -2.07 -0.93
CA CYS A 61 -15.02 -1.68 0.48
C CYS A 61 -13.71 -0.96 0.76
N LEU A 62 -13.67 -0.11 1.77
CA LEU A 62 -12.42 0.52 2.21
C LEU A 62 -11.80 -0.34 3.32
N LEU A 63 -10.62 -0.90 3.07
CA LEU A 63 -9.83 -1.59 4.07
C LEU A 63 -8.93 -0.59 4.81
N TYR A 64 -8.92 -0.60 6.13
CA TYR A 64 -8.16 0.33 6.96
C TYR A 64 -7.72 -0.29 8.28
N THR A 65 -6.86 0.39 9.05
CA THR A 65 -6.52 0.05 10.44
C THR A 65 -6.88 1.19 11.37
N THR A 66 -6.91 0.98 12.69
CA THR A 66 -7.14 2.04 13.67
C THR A 66 -6.06 1.98 14.76
N GLU A 67 -5.78 3.11 15.42
CA GLU A 67 -4.82 3.15 16.54
C GLU A 67 -5.34 2.48 17.80
N THR A 68 -6.67 2.35 17.93
CA THR A 68 -7.34 1.76 19.09
C THR A 68 -7.55 0.26 18.96
N ALA A 69 -7.46 -0.29 17.74
CA ALA A 69 -7.55 -1.72 17.48
C ALA A 69 -6.19 -2.41 17.70
N GLY A 70 -6.22 -3.73 17.88
CA GLY A 70 -5.00 -4.54 17.98
C GLY A 70 -4.15 -4.47 16.71
N GLU A 71 -2.84 -4.71 16.83
CA GLU A 71 -1.89 -4.57 15.72
C GLU A 71 -2.18 -5.48 14.51
N SER A 72 -2.88 -6.59 14.76
CA SER A 72 -3.29 -7.58 13.74
C SER A 72 -4.77 -7.47 13.37
N VAL A 73 -5.41 -6.34 13.66
CA VAL A 73 -6.83 -6.11 13.36
C VAL A 73 -6.97 -5.08 12.24
N ALA A 74 -7.73 -5.44 11.20
CA ALA A 74 -8.14 -4.53 10.14
C ALA A 74 -9.64 -4.25 10.19
N GLY A 75 -10.02 -3.02 9.86
CA GLY A 75 -11.39 -2.63 9.61
C GLY A 75 -11.72 -2.71 8.12
N LEU A 76 -12.95 -3.08 7.80
CA LEU A 76 -13.48 -3.09 6.44
C LEU A 76 -14.79 -2.29 6.41
N PHE A 77 -14.79 -1.13 5.75
CA PHE A 77 -15.96 -0.27 5.66
C PHE A 77 -16.69 -0.48 4.32
N SER A 78 -17.95 -0.91 4.41
CA SER A 78 -18.85 -1.04 3.26
C SER A 78 -19.53 0.29 2.96
N LEU A 79 -19.31 0.81 1.76
CA LEU A 79 -19.97 2.05 1.30
C LEU A 79 -21.49 1.87 1.14
N VAL A 80 -21.92 0.67 0.75
CA VAL A 80 -23.34 0.38 0.46
C VAL A 80 -24.15 0.25 1.74
N GLU A 81 -23.58 -0.41 2.75
CA GLU A 81 -24.25 -0.63 4.03
C GLU A 81 -23.99 0.49 5.02
N ASN A 82 -23.00 1.35 4.76
CA ASN A 82 -22.50 2.35 5.69
C ASN A 82 -22.15 1.72 7.06
N LYS A 83 -21.48 0.56 7.02
CA LYS A 83 -21.15 -0.28 8.18
C LYS A 83 -19.69 -0.73 8.12
N SER A 84 -19.05 -0.77 9.27
CA SER A 84 -17.70 -1.32 9.44
C SER A 84 -17.74 -2.74 9.97
N TYR A 85 -16.87 -3.57 9.43
CA TYR A 85 -16.56 -4.93 9.85
C TYR A 85 -15.13 -4.99 10.37
N THR A 86 -14.85 -5.98 11.21
CA THR A 86 -13.53 -6.20 11.79
C THR A 86 -12.99 -7.55 11.34
N LEU A 87 -11.75 -7.59 10.90
CA LEU A 87 -11.04 -8.77 10.43
C LEU A 87 -9.80 -8.98 11.31
N ALA A 88 -9.62 -10.22 11.80
CA ALA A 88 -8.39 -10.63 12.44
C ALA A 88 -7.43 -11.16 11.38
N LEU A 89 -6.23 -10.59 11.29
CA LEU A 89 -5.24 -10.90 10.26
C LEU A 89 -4.04 -11.67 10.86
N PRO A 90 -3.39 -12.51 10.07
CA PRO A 90 -2.22 -13.27 10.51
C PRO A 90 -0.96 -12.40 10.66
N ASP A 91 0.05 -12.94 11.33
CA ASP A 91 1.38 -12.31 11.40
C ASP A 91 2.10 -12.33 10.03
N PRO A 92 3.02 -11.37 9.76
CA PRO A 92 3.30 -10.17 10.56
C PRO A 92 2.10 -9.21 10.71
N PRO A 93 1.95 -8.47 11.83
CA PRO A 93 0.78 -7.62 12.07
C PRO A 93 0.55 -6.57 10.98
N ILE A 94 -0.68 -6.45 10.47
CA ILE A 94 -1.02 -5.53 9.37
C ILE A 94 -0.64 -4.07 9.66
N ARG A 95 -0.70 -3.64 10.91
CA ARG A 95 -0.36 -2.28 11.34
C ARG A 95 1.12 -1.92 11.13
N THR A 96 1.97 -2.94 10.98
CA THR A 96 3.40 -2.77 10.74
C THR A 96 3.78 -2.87 9.26
N ARG A 97 2.81 -3.22 8.39
CA ARG A 97 3.02 -3.39 6.96
C ARG A 97 2.63 -2.14 6.18
N TYR A 98 3.20 -1.99 5.00
CA TYR A 98 2.71 -1.06 3.98
C TYR A 98 1.79 -1.79 3.03
N VAL A 99 0.73 -1.13 2.58
CA VAL A 99 -0.18 -1.68 1.56
C VAL A 99 0.07 -0.91 0.27
N ILE A 100 0.57 -1.60 -0.74
CA ILE A 100 1.00 -0.99 -2.01
C ILE A 100 0.13 -1.45 -3.20
N GLY A 101 -0.89 -2.26 -2.93
CA GLY A 101 -1.70 -2.86 -3.98
C GLY A 101 -2.91 -3.59 -3.42
N SER A 102 -3.97 -3.68 -4.24
CA SER A 102 -5.17 -4.47 -3.93
C SER A 102 -5.90 -4.83 -5.22
N ASN A 103 -6.21 -6.11 -5.39
CA ASN A 103 -7.09 -6.64 -6.44
C ASN A 103 -7.44 -8.13 -6.20
N HIS A 104 -8.48 -8.64 -6.85
CA HIS A 104 -8.89 -10.05 -6.82
C HIS A 104 -9.15 -10.63 -5.41
N GLY A 105 -9.49 -9.79 -4.43
CA GLY A 105 -9.65 -10.18 -3.04
C GLY A 105 -8.33 -10.34 -2.26
N TRP A 106 -7.22 -9.83 -2.79
CA TRP A 106 -5.91 -9.82 -2.15
C TRP A 106 -5.40 -8.39 -2.01
N ILE A 107 -4.60 -8.17 -0.98
CA ILE A 107 -3.76 -6.99 -0.82
C ILE A 107 -2.29 -7.38 -0.98
N ILE A 108 -1.49 -6.45 -1.49
CA ILE A 108 -0.04 -6.60 -1.62
C ILE A 108 0.61 -5.72 -0.57
N THR A 109 1.44 -6.34 0.28
CA THR A 109 1.99 -5.70 1.48
C THR A 109 3.50 -5.82 1.57
N ALA A 110 4.17 -4.82 2.17
CA ALA A 110 5.59 -4.88 2.53
C ALA A 110 5.77 -4.90 4.05
N ASP A 111 6.51 -5.87 4.58
CA ASP A 111 6.76 -6.01 6.03
C ASP A 111 7.92 -5.13 6.53
N ASN A 112 8.29 -5.25 7.81
CA ASN A 112 9.36 -4.48 8.44
C ASN A 112 10.79 -4.87 8.00
N ARG A 113 10.92 -5.84 7.10
CA ARG A 113 12.16 -6.22 6.45
C ARG A 113 12.18 -5.83 4.96
N SER A 114 11.17 -5.08 4.54
CA SER A 114 10.88 -4.72 3.14
C SER A 114 10.55 -5.91 2.26
N GLU A 115 10.15 -7.06 2.84
CA GLU A 115 9.74 -8.22 2.08
C GLU A 115 8.26 -8.11 1.70
N LEU A 116 7.95 -8.54 0.48
CA LEU A 116 6.62 -8.41 -0.12
C LEU A 116 5.78 -9.68 0.08
N HIS A 117 4.50 -9.47 0.39
CA HIS A 117 3.54 -10.55 0.67
C HIS A 117 2.19 -10.24 0.05
N LEU A 118 1.59 -11.23 -0.60
CA LEU A 118 0.16 -11.25 -0.88
C LEU A 118 -0.56 -11.72 0.37
N LEU A 119 -1.58 -10.98 0.81
CA LEU A 119 -2.43 -11.34 1.94
C LEU A 119 -3.90 -11.28 1.48
N ASN A 120 -4.65 -12.32 1.76
CA ASN A 120 -6.10 -12.32 1.60
C ASN A 120 -6.76 -11.95 2.94
N PRO A 121 -7.34 -10.74 3.10
CA PRO A 121 -7.85 -10.29 4.40
C PRO A 121 -9.04 -11.09 4.93
N VAL A 122 -9.75 -11.83 4.06
CA VAL A 122 -10.95 -12.58 4.45
C VAL A 122 -10.59 -13.99 4.92
N THR A 123 -9.67 -14.66 4.23
CA THR A 123 -9.26 -16.04 4.53
C THR A 123 -8.05 -16.12 5.45
N GLY A 124 -7.23 -15.05 5.50
CA GLY A 124 -5.93 -15.08 6.15
C GLY A 124 -4.82 -15.75 5.34
N ASP A 125 -5.08 -16.20 4.11
CA ASP A 125 -4.07 -16.80 3.24
C ASP A 125 -2.93 -15.81 2.94
N GLN A 126 -1.70 -16.31 2.94
CA GLN A 126 -0.51 -15.53 2.62
C GLN A 126 0.39 -16.23 1.59
N ILE A 127 0.93 -15.44 0.66
CA ILE A 127 1.92 -15.89 -0.32
C ILE A 127 3.10 -14.92 -0.29
N ALA A 128 4.29 -15.43 0.04
CA ALA A 128 5.51 -14.64 -0.05
C ALA A 128 5.87 -14.38 -1.52
N LEU A 129 6.26 -13.14 -1.83
CA LEU A 129 6.77 -12.74 -3.14
C LEU A 129 8.30 -12.81 -3.15
N PRO A 130 8.95 -12.71 -4.32
CA PRO A 130 10.41 -12.76 -4.40
C PRO A 130 11.07 -11.71 -3.50
N SER A 131 12.24 -12.06 -2.95
CA SER A 131 12.89 -11.20 -1.97
C SER A 131 13.26 -9.85 -2.58
N VAL A 132 13.12 -8.79 -1.79
CA VAL A 132 13.55 -7.42 -2.17
C VAL A 132 15.02 -7.38 -2.57
N ALA A 133 15.85 -8.27 -2.03
CA ALA A 133 17.27 -8.40 -2.37
C ALA A 133 17.53 -8.86 -3.82
N THR A 134 16.50 -9.30 -4.55
CA THR A 134 16.58 -9.73 -5.94
C THR A 134 16.16 -8.63 -6.93
N ILE A 135 15.66 -7.49 -6.44
CA ILE A 135 15.40 -6.31 -7.26
C ILE A 135 16.74 -5.75 -7.73
N GLU A 136 16.82 -5.39 -9.01
CA GLU A 136 18.05 -5.01 -9.70
C GLU A 136 18.84 -3.89 -9.00
N GLN A 137 18.16 -2.93 -8.38
CA GLN A 137 18.76 -1.79 -7.67
C GLN A 137 19.17 -2.10 -6.23
N VAL A 138 18.87 -3.29 -5.70
CA VAL A 138 19.05 -3.64 -4.29
C VAL A 138 20.15 -4.68 -4.14
N LYS A 139 21.09 -4.43 -3.21
CA LYS A 139 22.13 -5.39 -2.83
C LYS A 139 22.06 -5.65 -1.31
N PRO A 140 21.95 -6.92 -0.87
CA PRO A 140 21.97 -7.23 0.54
C PRO A 140 23.36 -7.01 1.16
N ILE A 141 23.39 -6.49 2.37
CA ILE A 141 24.59 -6.34 3.21
C ILE A 141 24.43 -7.24 4.42
N PHE A 142 25.41 -8.11 4.64
CA PHE A 142 25.45 -9.04 5.77
C PHE A 142 26.39 -8.53 6.87
N ASP A 143 26.08 -8.84 8.12
CA ASP A 143 26.97 -8.56 9.25
C ASP A 143 28.12 -9.58 9.35
N GLY A 144 29.00 -9.41 10.33
CA GLY A 144 30.14 -10.32 10.57
C GLY A 144 29.73 -11.75 10.95
N GLY A 145 28.46 -11.98 11.32
CA GLY A 145 27.88 -13.30 11.59
C GLY A 145 27.19 -13.93 10.38
N GLY A 146 27.12 -13.22 9.25
CA GLY A 146 26.44 -13.67 8.03
C GLY A 146 24.93 -13.47 8.04
N ALA A 147 24.37 -12.75 9.02
CA ALA A 147 22.96 -12.40 9.04
C ALA A 147 22.71 -11.17 8.17
N LEU A 148 21.56 -11.14 7.48
CA LEU A 148 21.14 -9.99 6.68
C LEU A 148 20.96 -8.78 7.62
N HIS A 149 21.69 -7.70 7.33
CA HIS A 149 21.80 -6.53 8.21
C HIS A 149 21.17 -5.27 7.60
N LYS A 150 21.51 -4.97 6.33
CA LYS A 150 21.12 -3.75 5.62
C LYS A 150 20.97 -4.01 4.13
N TYR A 151 20.48 -3.01 3.41
CA TYR A 151 20.48 -2.99 1.96
C TYR A 151 21.28 -1.81 1.44
N GLN A 152 22.12 -2.06 0.43
CA GLN A 152 22.64 -1.00 -0.44
C GLN A 152 21.65 -0.82 -1.59
N TYR A 153 21.23 0.42 -1.82
CA TYR A 153 20.24 0.78 -2.83
C TYR A 153 20.84 1.75 -3.84
N SER A 154 20.75 1.42 -5.13
CA SER A 154 21.33 2.20 -6.21
C SER A 154 20.26 2.99 -6.98
N TRP A 155 20.48 4.30 -7.11
CA TRP A 155 19.55 5.23 -7.76
C TRP A 155 19.59 5.21 -9.30
N TYR A 156 20.15 4.17 -9.90
CA TYR A 156 20.31 4.08 -11.35
C TYR A 156 19.05 3.57 -12.04
N THR A 157 18.77 4.13 -13.22
CA THR A 157 17.55 3.83 -13.99
C THR A 157 17.80 3.05 -15.28
N GLY A 158 19.05 2.63 -15.53
CA GLY A 158 19.44 1.98 -16.79
C GLY A 158 19.39 2.88 -18.04
N THR A 159 18.95 4.14 -17.89
CA THR A 159 18.89 5.12 -18.97
C THR A 159 20.12 6.05 -18.89
N PRO A 160 20.78 6.37 -20.03
CA PRO A 160 21.89 7.31 -20.02
C PRO A 160 21.36 8.71 -19.71
N ARG A 161 21.53 9.16 -18.46
CA ARG A 161 21.21 10.52 -18.04
C ARG A 161 22.43 11.41 -18.19
N LEU A 162 22.18 12.71 -18.38
CA LEU A 162 23.19 13.76 -18.44
C LEU A 162 23.79 14.12 -17.07
N VAL A 163 23.30 13.50 -15.98
CA VAL A 163 23.71 13.77 -14.60
C VAL A 163 24.19 12.47 -13.97
N ASP A 164 25.32 12.53 -13.25
CA ASP A 164 25.83 11.41 -12.46
C ASP A 164 24.75 10.97 -11.47
N PHE A 165 24.42 9.67 -11.48
CA PHE A 165 23.50 9.13 -10.47
C PHE A 165 24.13 9.33 -9.08
N PRO A 166 23.32 9.73 -8.08
CA PRO A 166 23.83 9.87 -6.72
C PRO A 166 24.44 8.54 -6.26
N THR A 167 25.46 8.64 -5.41
CA THR A 167 26.11 7.48 -4.79
C THR A 167 25.05 6.57 -4.15
N PRO A 168 25.17 5.23 -4.27
CA PRO A 168 24.24 4.31 -3.65
C PRO A 168 24.04 4.60 -2.16
N SER A 169 22.79 4.59 -1.72
CA SER A 169 22.42 4.79 -0.31
C SER A 169 22.42 3.45 0.43
N VAL A 170 22.53 3.50 1.75
CA VAL A 170 22.43 2.31 2.60
C VAL A 170 21.27 2.51 3.57
N PHE A 171 20.34 1.55 3.58
CA PHE A 171 19.14 1.57 4.43
C PHE A 171 19.14 0.37 5.37
N SER A 172 18.52 0.52 6.55
CA SER A 172 18.13 -0.64 7.35
C SER A 172 17.05 -1.46 6.64
N LEU A 173 16.75 -2.66 7.16
CA LEU A 173 15.79 -3.56 6.53
C LEU A 173 14.37 -2.95 6.44
N GLY A 174 13.97 -2.16 7.42
CA GLY A 174 12.64 -1.56 7.48
C GLY A 174 12.52 -0.19 6.83
N GLU A 175 13.62 0.51 6.60
CA GLU A 175 13.62 1.83 5.95
C GLU A 175 13.55 1.73 4.43
N LEU A 176 14.07 0.65 3.83
CA LEU A 176 14.14 0.54 2.36
C LEU A 176 12.76 0.65 1.68
N ARG A 177 11.73 0.00 2.25
CA ARG A 177 10.35 0.04 1.73
C ARG A 177 9.75 1.45 1.67
N ASP A 178 10.26 2.40 2.45
CA ASP A 178 9.80 3.79 2.51
C ASP A 178 10.24 4.58 1.26
N TYR A 179 11.30 4.10 0.60
CA TYR A 179 11.90 4.71 -0.59
C TYR A 179 11.67 3.90 -1.87
N LEU A 180 11.51 2.58 -1.74
CA LEU A 180 11.55 1.68 -2.88
C LEU A 180 10.18 1.45 -3.52
N PHE A 181 9.14 1.15 -2.73
CA PHE A 181 7.89 0.66 -3.26
C PHE A 181 6.88 1.78 -3.49
N GLU A 182 6.27 1.80 -4.67
CA GLU A 182 5.23 2.79 -5.01
C GLU A 182 3.86 2.09 -5.16
N LYS A 183 3.76 1.11 -6.07
CA LYS A 183 2.49 0.38 -6.31
C LYS A 183 2.74 -1.03 -6.85
N ALA A 184 1.81 -1.96 -6.62
CA ALA A 184 1.87 -3.32 -7.16
C ALA A 184 0.55 -3.75 -7.82
N PHE A 185 0.66 -4.61 -8.83
CA PHE A 185 -0.42 -5.03 -9.72
C PHE A 185 -0.45 -6.56 -9.85
N LEU A 186 -1.64 -7.14 -9.89
CA LEU A 186 -1.90 -8.54 -10.15
C LEU A 186 -2.55 -8.73 -11.53
N SER A 187 -2.19 -9.81 -12.21
CA SER A 187 -2.83 -10.21 -13.48
C SER A 187 -4.13 -10.98 -13.29
N SER A 188 -4.24 -11.72 -12.19
CA SER A 188 -5.28 -12.71 -11.92
C SER A 188 -5.32 -13.03 -10.42
N ASP A 189 -6.31 -13.80 -9.97
CA ASP A 189 -6.42 -14.26 -8.57
C ASP A 189 -5.26 -15.20 -8.20
N PRO A 190 -4.41 -14.84 -7.23
CA PRO A 190 -3.28 -15.66 -6.80
C PRO A 190 -3.61 -17.11 -6.39
N SER A 191 -4.85 -17.40 -5.96
CA SER A 191 -5.23 -18.78 -5.62
C SER A 191 -5.35 -19.73 -6.82
N THR A 192 -5.35 -19.23 -8.06
CA THR A 192 -5.28 -20.10 -9.25
C THR A 192 -3.91 -20.73 -9.42
N GLY A 193 -2.88 -20.21 -8.74
CA GLY A 193 -1.49 -20.63 -8.90
C GLY A 193 -0.82 -20.15 -10.19
N ASP A 194 -1.54 -19.42 -11.06
CA ASP A 194 -1.00 -18.83 -12.28
C ASP A 194 -1.36 -17.35 -12.35
N TYR A 195 -0.39 -16.52 -11.99
CA TYR A 195 -0.49 -15.08 -11.95
C TYR A 195 0.88 -14.43 -12.10
N TYR A 196 0.85 -13.16 -12.51
CA TYR A 196 1.99 -12.25 -12.48
C TYR A 196 1.74 -11.21 -11.40
N VAL A 197 2.83 -10.81 -10.74
CA VAL A 197 2.90 -9.60 -9.93
C VAL A 197 3.82 -8.62 -10.64
N VAL A 198 3.34 -7.41 -10.88
CA VAL A 198 4.15 -6.31 -11.40
C VAL A 198 4.32 -5.29 -10.28
N LEU A 199 5.56 -4.92 -10.02
CA LEU A 199 5.96 -3.95 -9.03
C LEU A 199 6.40 -2.67 -9.73
N LYS A 200 5.73 -1.56 -9.41
CA LYS A 200 6.18 -0.19 -9.68
C LYS A 200 7.01 0.29 -8.50
N HIS A 201 8.27 0.61 -8.78
CA HIS A 201 9.27 0.92 -7.75
C HIS A 201 10.22 2.01 -8.20
N ASN A 202 10.82 2.70 -7.23
CA ASN A 202 11.91 3.62 -7.46
C ASN A 202 13.19 2.88 -7.91
N PRO A 203 14.15 3.58 -8.56
CA PRO A 203 14.16 5.02 -8.83
C PRO A 203 13.29 5.41 -10.03
N GLU A 204 12.51 6.47 -9.89
CA GLU A 204 11.71 7.10 -10.95
C GLU A 204 10.66 6.18 -11.57
N SER A 205 9.89 5.49 -10.72
CA SER A 205 8.74 4.69 -11.13
C SER A 205 9.03 3.72 -12.29
N GLN A 206 9.99 2.82 -12.07
CA GLN A 206 10.32 1.72 -12.97
C GLN A 206 9.44 0.49 -12.67
N LEU A 207 9.52 -0.51 -13.54
CA LEU A 207 8.75 -1.74 -13.39
C LEU A 207 9.64 -2.98 -13.31
N SER A 208 9.31 -3.86 -12.37
CA SER A 208 9.79 -5.24 -12.30
C SER A 208 8.59 -6.19 -12.21
N PHE A 209 8.76 -7.45 -12.59
CA PHE A 209 7.70 -8.44 -12.47
C PHE A 209 8.22 -9.79 -11.99
N ALA A 210 7.31 -10.61 -11.51
CA ALA A 210 7.53 -12.01 -11.16
C ALA A 210 6.29 -12.83 -11.49
N ARG A 211 6.47 -14.08 -11.90
CA ARG A 211 5.41 -15.07 -12.04
C ARG A 211 5.24 -15.84 -10.72
N ALA A 212 4.06 -16.42 -10.52
CA ALA A 212 3.82 -17.38 -9.46
C ALA A 212 4.94 -18.45 -9.37
N GLY A 213 5.58 -18.54 -8.22
CA GLY A 213 6.66 -19.49 -7.94
C GLY A 213 8.07 -19.02 -8.33
N ASP A 214 8.24 -17.86 -8.95
CA ASP A 214 9.56 -17.27 -9.16
C ASP A 214 10.21 -16.92 -7.82
N ASP A 215 11.54 -17.05 -7.75
CA ASP A 215 12.34 -16.72 -6.57
C ASP A 215 13.03 -15.34 -6.67
N ARG A 216 12.89 -14.67 -7.81
CA ARG A 216 13.53 -13.38 -8.11
C ARG A 216 12.63 -12.45 -8.92
N TRP A 217 12.85 -11.15 -8.77
CA TRP A 217 12.27 -10.14 -9.64
C TRP A 217 13.00 -10.09 -11.00
N THR A 218 12.23 -9.89 -12.07
CA THR A 218 12.73 -9.62 -13.42
C THR A 218 12.47 -8.16 -13.76
N TRP A 219 13.54 -7.38 -13.96
CA TRP A 219 13.46 -5.97 -14.33
C TRP A 219 12.99 -5.83 -15.80
N LEU A 220 11.97 -4.99 -16.02
CA LEU A 220 11.49 -4.69 -17.37
C LEU A 220 12.48 -3.78 -18.12
N PRO A 221 12.45 -3.75 -19.47
CA PRO A 221 13.29 -2.86 -20.26
C PRO A 221 13.31 -1.42 -19.71
N PRO A 222 14.49 -0.79 -19.54
CA PRO A 222 14.61 0.50 -18.87
C PRO A 222 13.70 1.59 -19.44
N HIS A 223 12.80 2.09 -18.60
CA HIS A 223 11.90 3.22 -18.83
C HIS A 223 11.48 3.78 -17.47
N VAL A 224 11.13 5.05 -17.41
CA VAL A 224 10.87 5.78 -16.15
C VAL A 224 9.54 6.50 -16.20
N ASN A 225 9.03 6.89 -15.03
CA ASN A 225 7.79 7.63 -14.82
C ASN A 225 6.53 6.83 -15.16
N TYR A 226 6.52 5.52 -14.91
CA TYR A 226 5.28 4.76 -14.97
C TYR A 226 4.29 5.25 -13.91
N ALA A 227 3.09 5.61 -14.33
CA ALA A 227 2.04 6.08 -13.44
C ALA A 227 1.22 4.91 -12.89
N ASP A 228 0.68 4.07 -13.77
CA ASP A 228 -0.27 3.00 -13.43
C ASP A 228 -0.21 1.84 -14.44
N CYS A 229 -0.74 0.68 -14.07
CA CYS A 229 -0.71 -0.53 -14.90
C CYS A 229 -2.04 -1.30 -14.87
N PHE A 230 -2.36 -1.95 -16.00
CA PHE A 230 -3.56 -2.76 -16.16
C PHE A 230 -3.27 -4.01 -17.00
N PHE A 231 -3.90 -5.14 -16.68
CA PHE A 231 -3.77 -6.37 -17.45
C PHE A 231 -5.00 -6.57 -18.35
N LYS A 232 -4.77 -6.81 -19.65
CA LYS A 232 -5.83 -7.10 -20.62
C LYS A 232 -5.32 -8.09 -21.67
N ASP A 233 -6.12 -9.10 -21.98
CA ASP A 233 -5.86 -10.05 -23.06
C ASP A 233 -4.46 -10.71 -22.98
N GLY A 234 -3.98 -10.99 -21.76
CA GLY A 234 -2.66 -11.59 -21.51
C GLY A 234 -1.47 -10.62 -21.59
N LEU A 235 -1.72 -9.33 -21.85
CA LEU A 235 -0.70 -8.28 -21.91
C LEU A 235 -0.80 -7.35 -20.71
N LEU A 236 0.35 -6.84 -20.28
CA LEU A 236 0.46 -5.74 -19.34
C LEU A 236 0.44 -4.42 -20.11
N PHE A 237 -0.54 -3.57 -19.85
CA PHE A 237 -0.59 -2.18 -20.30
C PHE A 237 -0.02 -1.29 -19.20
N ALA A 238 1.06 -0.58 -19.50
CA ALA A 238 1.72 0.34 -18.59
C ALA A 238 1.57 1.77 -19.11
N LEU A 239 0.94 2.62 -18.29
CA LEU A 239 0.74 4.05 -18.54
C LEU A 239 1.89 4.84 -17.91
N ASP A 240 2.48 5.78 -18.65
CA ASP A 240 3.43 6.75 -18.10
C ASP A 240 2.75 8.08 -17.71
N SER A 241 3.44 8.92 -16.95
CA SER A 241 2.94 10.23 -16.50
C SER A 241 2.81 11.28 -17.61
N ARG A 242 3.09 10.92 -18.87
CA ARG A 242 2.86 11.74 -20.07
C ARG A 242 1.69 11.22 -20.91
N GLY A 243 0.99 10.19 -20.45
CA GLY A 243 -0.13 9.57 -21.15
C GLY A 243 0.28 8.55 -22.22
N GLU A 244 1.57 8.20 -22.35
CA GLU A 244 2.04 7.13 -23.23
C GLU A 244 1.62 5.77 -22.67
N VAL A 245 1.18 4.86 -23.55
CA VAL A 245 0.82 3.50 -23.15
C VAL A 245 1.71 2.49 -23.87
N ARG A 246 2.39 1.67 -23.06
CA ARG A 246 3.22 0.55 -23.51
C ARG A 246 2.53 -0.76 -23.19
N THR A 247 2.71 -1.75 -24.06
CA THR A 247 2.28 -3.12 -23.81
C THR A 247 3.49 -4.03 -23.64
N PHE A 248 3.41 -4.97 -22.70
CA PHE A 248 4.40 -6.00 -22.47
C PHE A 248 3.76 -7.38 -22.56
N ASP A 249 4.42 -8.28 -23.30
CA ASP A 249 4.15 -9.71 -23.22
C ASP A 249 5.12 -10.33 -22.21
N LEU A 250 4.60 -10.66 -21.02
CA LEU A 250 5.36 -11.25 -19.92
C LEU A 250 5.45 -12.78 -20.02
N SER A 251 4.72 -13.39 -20.94
CA SER A 251 4.67 -14.85 -21.12
C SER A 251 5.80 -15.37 -22.02
N ALA A 252 6.36 -14.50 -22.85
CA ALA A 252 7.45 -14.82 -23.76
C ALA A 252 8.80 -14.98 -23.02
N PRO A 253 9.70 -15.87 -23.47
CA PRO A 253 11.05 -16.00 -22.89
C PRO A 253 11.89 -14.73 -22.92
N VAL A 254 11.59 -13.83 -23.86
CA VAL A 254 12.17 -12.50 -23.97
C VAL A 254 11.02 -11.52 -23.93
N VAL A 255 11.03 -10.62 -22.95
CA VAL A 255 9.98 -9.61 -22.81
C VAL A 255 10.03 -8.66 -24.00
N THR A 256 8.95 -8.63 -24.77
CA THR A 256 8.77 -7.67 -25.86
C THR A 256 7.93 -6.49 -25.39
N GLN A 257 8.31 -5.28 -25.79
CA GLN A 257 7.57 -4.05 -25.50
C GLN A 257 7.10 -3.37 -26.80
N ASN A 258 5.87 -2.84 -26.79
CA ASN A 258 5.34 -2.05 -27.90
C ASN A 258 4.64 -0.78 -27.38
N ILE A 259 4.90 0.36 -28.02
CA ILE A 259 4.17 1.60 -27.75
C ILE A 259 2.86 1.56 -28.56
N VAL A 260 1.73 1.49 -27.86
CA VAL A 260 0.39 1.43 -28.47
C VAL A 260 -0.29 2.80 -28.52
N LEU A 261 0.09 3.71 -27.62
CA LEU A 261 -0.30 5.12 -27.64
C LEU A 261 0.93 5.96 -27.30
N GLY A 262 1.21 6.99 -28.12
CA GLY A 262 2.32 7.92 -27.87
C GLY A 262 2.04 8.89 -26.71
N ARG A 263 3.02 9.74 -26.39
CA ARG A 263 2.86 10.78 -25.36
C ARG A 263 1.74 11.76 -25.70
N MET A 264 0.88 12.01 -24.73
CA MET A 264 -0.24 12.96 -24.82
C MET A 264 0.12 14.32 -24.24
N LYS A 265 1.07 14.37 -23.30
CA LYS A 265 1.65 15.61 -22.74
C LYS A 265 3.11 15.79 -23.14
N ALA A 266 3.52 17.05 -23.33
CA ALA A 266 4.91 17.41 -23.64
C ALA A 266 5.84 17.24 -22.42
N TRP A 267 5.33 17.57 -21.24
CA TRP A 267 6.05 17.60 -19.97
C TRP A 267 5.26 16.87 -18.89
N ILE A 268 5.96 16.45 -17.84
CA ILE A 268 5.36 15.87 -16.63
C ILE A 268 4.99 17.04 -15.73
N GLU A 269 3.79 17.02 -15.16
CA GLU A 269 3.32 18.02 -14.20
C GLU A 269 3.36 17.38 -12.80
N ASP A 270 4.15 17.94 -11.88
CA ASP A 270 4.51 17.32 -10.60
C ASP A 270 3.30 17.04 -9.68
N CYS A 271 2.21 17.80 -9.80
CA CYS A 271 1.00 17.64 -8.99
C CYS A 271 -0.07 16.71 -9.62
N ASN A 272 0.21 16.03 -10.75
CA ASN A 272 -0.76 15.16 -11.43
C ASN A 272 -0.43 13.67 -11.34
N TYR A 273 -1.45 12.85 -11.03
CA TYR A 273 -1.40 11.39 -11.16
C TYR A 273 -2.22 10.95 -12.37
N MET A 274 -1.85 9.82 -12.98
CA MET A 274 -2.61 9.22 -14.08
C MET A 274 -2.91 7.76 -13.78
N TYR A 275 -4.13 7.34 -14.11
CA TYR A 275 -4.62 5.97 -13.94
C TYR A 275 -5.02 5.37 -15.27
N ILE A 276 -4.94 4.05 -15.35
CA ILE A 276 -5.45 3.28 -16.48
C ILE A 276 -6.46 2.26 -15.99
N ALA A 277 -7.67 2.29 -16.55
CA ALA A 277 -8.75 1.39 -16.17
C ALA A 277 -9.55 0.94 -17.39
N GLN A 278 -10.17 -0.23 -17.31
CA GLN A 278 -11.10 -0.70 -18.34
C GLN A 278 -12.53 -0.30 -17.99
N ALA A 279 -13.20 0.38 -18.92
CA ALA A 279 -14.62 0.67 -18.81
C ALA A 279 -15.46 -0.62 -18.88
N PRO A 280 -16.67 -0.64 -18.30
CA PRO A 280 -17.58 -1.78 -18.36
C PRO A 280 -17.87 -2.26 -19.79
N TYR A 281 -17.87 -1.33 -20.75
CA TYR A 281 -18.15 -1.58 -22.17
C TYR A 281 -16.90 -1.89 -23.01
N SER A 282 -15.81 -2.32 -22.36
CA SER A 282 -14.52 -2.78 -22.93
C SER A 282 -13.53 -1.70 -23.42
N ASP A 283 -13.94 -0.45 -23.48
CA ASP A 283 -13.04 0.68 -23.78
C ASP A 283 -11.96 0.82 -22.69
N LEU A 284 -10.75 1.22 -23.08
CA LEU A 284 -9.71 1.55 -22.12
C LEU A 284 -9.75 3.05 -21.83
N LEU A 285 -9.65 3.41 -20.55
CA LEU A 285 -9.72 4.78 -20.08
C LEU A 285 -8.37 5.20 -19.50
N GLN A 286 -7.98 6.44 -19.77
CA GLN A 286 -7.02 7.17 -18.93
C GLN A 286 -7.79 8.13 -18.04
N VAL A 287 -7.44 8.16 -16.75
CA VAL A 287 -8.00 9.12 -15.79
C VAL A 287 -6.86 9.98 -15.27
N TRP A 288 -6.95 11.29 -15.42
CA TRP A 288 -5.92 12.24 -15.01
C TRP A 288 -6.41 12.98 -13.78
N LYS A 289 -5.71 12.80 -12.66
CA LYS A 289 -5.97 13.47 -11.39
C LYS A 289 -5.12 14.71 -11.29
N SER A 290 -5.75 15.84 -11.01
CA SER A 290 -5.07 17.08 -10.66
C SER A 290 -5.22 17.37 -9.17
N ARG A 291 -4.11 17.76 -8.54
CA ARG A 291 -4.08 18.19 -7.14
C ARG A 291 -3.86 19.70 -7.07
N ASN A 292 -4.56 20.35 -6.14
CA ASN A 292 -4.29 21.74 -5.79
C ASN A 292 -3.14 21.77 -4.77
N CYS A 293 -2.01 22.33 -5.19
CA CYS A 293 -0.83 22.50 -4.36
C CYS A 293 -0.93 23.87 -3.67
N LEU A 294 -1.71 23.96 -2.58
CA LEU A 294 -1.77 25.18 -1.76
C LEU A 294 -0.38 25.45 -1.18
N GLY A 295 0.31 26.49 -1.68
CA GLY A 295 1.66 26.87 -1.23
C GLY A 295 2.55 27.54 -2.27
N TRP A 296 2.17 27.52 -3.54
CA TRP A 296 2.81 28.31 -4.59
C TRP A 296 1.93 29.52 -4.87
N GLU A 297 2.05 30.57 -4.07
CA GLU A 297 1.85 31.88 -4.69
C GLU A 297 2.99 32.00 -5.69
N ASP A 298 2.67 32.00 -6.98
CA ASP A 298 3.56 32.49 -8.04
C ASP A 298 3.98 33.90 -7.64
N GLY A 299 5.07 34.01 -6.89
CA GLY A 299 5.76 35.26 -6.72
C GLY A 299 6.27 35.63 -8.10
N ASP A 300 5.56 36.52 -8.78
CA ASP A 300 6.05 37.28 -9.92
C ASP A 300 7.45 37.78 -9.54
N VAL A 301 8.48 37.06 -9.97
CA VAL A 301 9.85 37.57 -9.94
C VAL A 301 9.91 38.55 -11.09
N SER A 302 9.40 39.75 -10.85
CA SER A 302 9.72 40.88 -11.72
C SER A 302 11.25 40.95 -11.84
N GLU A 303 11.74 40.94 -13.08
CA GLU A 303 13.15 41.13 -13.43
C GLU A 303 13.64 42.51 -12.97
N GLN A 304 13.91 42.66 -11.67
CA GLN A 304 14.56 43.83 -11.08
C GLN A 304 15.09 43.47 -9.69
N GLY A 305 16.27 42.85 -9.66
CA GLY A 305 16.99 42.58 -8.42
C GLY A 305 18.27 41.76 -8.55
N LEU A 306 18.81 41.61 -9.76
CA LEU A 306 20.03 40.83 -10.02
C LEU A 306 21.27 41.74 -10.10
N GLU A 307 21.51 42.53 -9.06
CA GLU A 307 22.80 43.20 -8.80
C GLU A 307 22.99 43.34 -7.29
N ASP A 308 23.54 42.31 -6.64
CA ASP A 308 24.46 42.40 -5.48
C ASP A 308 24.55 41.07 -4.74
N ALA A 309 25.38 40.15 -5.25
CA ALA A 309 25.97 39.08 -4.45
C ALA A 309 27.18 38.46 -5.18
N THR A 310 28.11 39.29 -5.64
CA THR A 310 29.49 38.84 -5.86
C THR A 310 30.31 39.32 -4.68
N ASP A 311 30.69 38.41 -3.79
CA ASP A 311 32.01 38.35 -3.13
C ASP A 311 31.92 37.58 -1.81
N LEU A 312 32.14 36.27 -1.86
CA LEU A 312 32.59 35.48 -0.71
C LEU A 312 33.65 34.47 -1.17
N SER A 313 34.72 34.98 -1.78
CA SER A 313 35.97 34.21 -1.94
C SER A 313 37.07 34.85 -1.09
N GLY A 314 37.06 34.58 0.21
CA GLY A 314 38.09 35.17 1.07
C GLY A 314 38.00 34.89 2.55
N LEU A 315 37.92 33.63 3.00
CA LEU A 315 38.26 33.29 4.40
C LEU A 315 39.14 32.03 4.46
N LYS A 316 40.25 32.14 5.21
CA LYS A 316 41.30 31.12 5.38
C LYS A 316 40.90 30.08 6.44
N PRO A 317 41.44 28.84 6.37
CA PRO A 317 40.98 27.71 7.16
C PRO A 317 41.76 27.52 8.48
N GLU A 318 41.69 28.47 9.43
CA GLU A 318 42.41 28.30 10.71
C GLU A 318 41.61 28.56 12.01
N ASP A 319 40.32 28.92 11.96
CA ASP A 319 39.49 29.02 13.18
C ASP A 319 38.35 27.99 13.14
N ARG A 320 38.66 26.73 13.41
CA ARG A 320 37.66 25.70 13.74
C ARG A 320 37.68 25.46 15.24
N GLU A 321 36.89 26.24 15.97
CA GLU A 321 36.47 25.85 17.31
C GLU A 321 35.30 24.85 17.18
N ASP A 322 35.44 23.70 17.86
CA ASP A 322 34.43 22.66 18.00
C ASP A 322 33.21 23.20 18.76
N GLY A 323 32.30 23.83 18.03
CA GLY A 323 30.96 24.19 18.50
C GLY A 323 29.95 23.21 17.93
N ASP A 324 29.19 22.56 18.81
CA ASP A 324 28.04 21.71 18.50
C ASP A 324 27.02 22.50 17.66
N VAL A 325 27.11 22.37 16.33
CA VAL A 325 26.11 22.92 15.41
C VAL A 325 24.98 21.91 15.40
N SER A 326 24.01 22.10 16.28
CA SER A 326 22.67 21.56 16.09
C SER A 326 22.23 21.96 14.68
N GLU A 327 22.06 20.99 13.79
CA GLU A 327 21.44 21.21 12.48
C GLU A 327 20.15 21.99 12.70
N PRO A 328 19.90 23.08 11.94
CA PRO A 328 18.64 23.78 12.06
C PRO A 328 17.54 22.77 11.68
N GLU A 329 16.60 22.54 12.59
CA GLU A 329 15.33 21.87 12.27
C GLU A 329 14.66 22.71 11.18
N LEU A 330 14.91 22.35 9.92
CA LEU A 330 14.12 22.82 8.79
C LEU A 330 12.73 22.26 9.00
N GLY A 331 11.86 23.07 9.61
CA GLY A 331 10.43 22.84 9.60
C GLY A 331 9.94 22.87 8.15
N TYR A 332 9.96 21.72 7.48
CA TYR A 332 9.22 21.50 6.25
C TYR A 332 7.74 21.58 6.62
N ASP A 333 7.14 22.75 6.38
CA ASP A 333 5.69 22.90 6.42
C ASP A 333 5.09 21.87 5.47
N SER A 334 4.32 20.92 5.99
CA SER A 334 3.81 19.80 5.20
C SER A 334 2.83 20.37 4.17
N HIS A 335 3.24 20.46 2.91
CA HIS A 335 2.33 20.82 1.82
C HIS A 335 1.18 19.81 1.79
N VAL A 336 0.00 20.22 2.24
CA VAL A 336 -1.19 19.37 2.17
C VAL A 336 -1.75 19.52 0.76
N THR A 337 -1.58 18.48 -0.06
CA THR A 337 -2.16 18.43 -1.41
C THR A 337 -3.54 17.80 -1.34
N PHE A 338 -4.52 18.41 -2.02
CA PHE A 338 -5.88 17.88 -2.11
C PHE A 338 -6.26 17.68 -3.58
N THR A 339 -7.07 16.67 -3.84
CA THR A 339 -7.65 16.41 -5.16
C THR A 339 -8.54 17.56 -5.57
N ASP A 340 -8.22 18.17 -6.70
CA ASP A 340 -8.98 19.27 -7.30
C ASP A 340 -10.01 18.73 -8.30
N LYS A 341 -9.55 17.90 -9.24
CA LYS A 341 -10.39 17.33 -10.29
C LYS A 341 -9.84 16.04 -10.86
N PHE A 342 -10.70 15.32 -11.58
CA PHE A 342 -10.33 14.23 -12.46
C PHE A 342 -10.85 14.50 -13.86
N ASP A 343 -9.99 14.35 -14.86
CA ASP A 343 -10.37 14.33 -16.28
C ASP A 343 -10.36 12.88 -16.77
N VAL A 344 -11.40 12.45 -17.47
CA VAL A 344 -11.55 11.06 -17.94
C VAL A 344 -11.52 11.03 -19.47
N PHE A 345 -10.62 10.20 -20.01
CA PHE A 345 -10.42 10.06 -21.44
C PHE A 345 -10.59 8.62 -21.90
N LYS A 346 -11.40 8.43 -22.94
CA LYS A 346 -11.42 7.19 -23.71
C LYS A 346 -10.20 7.14 -24.64
N VAL A 347 -9.53 5.99 -24.66
CA VAL A 347 -8.35 5.74 -25.50
C VAL A 347 -8.77 5.16 -26.86
N ASP A 348 -8.45 5.88 -27.94
CA ASP A 348 -8.56 5.38 -29.31
C ASP A 348 -7.16 5.01 -29.83
N PHE A 349 -6.82 3.73 -29.76
CA PHE A 349 -5.54 3.21 -30.23
C PHE A 349 -5.36 3.30 -31.75
N ALA A 350 -6.45 3.25 -32.52
CA ALA A 350 -6.38 3.30 -33.98
C ALA A 350 -6.08 4.72 -34.46
N ALA A 351 -6.77 5.71 -33.89
CA ALA A 351 -6.51 7.12 -34.18
C ALA A 351 -5.36 7.72 -33.35
N LYS A 352 -4.83 6.97 -32.37
CA LYS A 352 -3.76 7.40 -31.44
C LYS A 352 -4.09 8.71 -30.73
N LYS A 353 -5.30 8.81 -30.20
CA LYS A 353 -5.83 10.01 -29.54
C LYS A 353 -6.62 9.66 -28.28
N LEU A 354 -6.87 10.68 -27.49
CA LEU A 354 -7.78 10.65 -26.35
C LEU A 354 -9.08 11.38 -26.70
N GLU A 355 -10.20 10.81 -26.31
CA GLU A 355 -11.53 11.43 -26.37
C GLU A 355 -11.99 11.77 -24.95
N ASP A 356 -12.22 13.04 -24.66
CA ASP A 356 -12.71 13.49 -23.36
C ASP A 356 -14.16 13.05 -23.16
N ILE A 357 -14.38 12.26 -22.11
CA ILE A 357 -15.68 11.74 -21.71
C ILE A 357 -16.03 12.11 -20.26
N THR A 358 -15.31 13.06 -19.64
CA THR A 358 -15.41 13.41 -18.22
C THR A 358 -16.85 13.65 -17.75
N SER A 359 -17.65 14.33 -18.56
CA SER A 359 -19.04 14.66 -18.24
C SER A 359 -20.08 13.59 -18.62
N SER A 360 -19.67 12.54 -19.33
CA SER A 360 -20.56 11.56 -19.96
C SER A 360 -20.18 10.10 -19.69
N CYS A 361 -19.20 9.86 -18.82
CA CYS A 361 -18.65 8.53 -18.57
C CYS A 361 -19.68 7.57 -17.95
N ASP A 362 -20.68 8.08 -17.18
CA ASP A 362 -21.73 7.31 -16.47
C ASP A 362 -21.18 6.07 -15.74
N CYS A 363 -19.95 6.19 -15.24
CA CYS A 363 -19.20 5.13 -14.58
C CYS A 363 -18.96 5.49 -13.12
N VAL A 364 -18.67 4.45 -12.33
CA VAL A 364 -18.22 4.58 -10.94
C VAL A 364 -16.78 4.11 -10.87
N MET A 365 -15.85 4.99 -10.48
CA MET A 365 -14.42 4.68 -10.46
C MET A 365 -13.88 4.56 -9.05
N PHE A 366 -12.97 3.62 -8.82
CA PHE A 366 -12.23 3.45 -7.57
C PHE A 366 -10.74 3.57 -7.84
N LEU A 367 -10.14 4.68 -7.40
CA LEU A 367 -8.75 5.05 -7.66
C LEU A 367 -7.97 5.16 -6.34
N GLY A 368 -6.70 4.77 -6.36
CA GLY A 368 -5.89 4.59 -5.16
C GLY A 368 -4.63 3.78 -5.42
N HIS A 369 -4.04 3.24 -4.34
CA HIS A 369 -3.06 2.16 -4.42
C HIS A 369 -3.68 0.83 -4.90
N ASN A 370 -5.01 0.69 -4.94
CA ASN A 370 -5.65 -0.46 -5.61
C ASN A 370 -5.39 -0.42 -7.12
N GLN A 371 -5.56 -1.57 -7.78
CA GLN A 371 -5.66 -1.55 -9.24
C GLN A 371 -6.92 -0.77 -9.64
N SER A 372 -6.73 0.22 -10.50
CA SER A 372 -7.76 1.18 -10.89
C SER A 372 -8.97 0.46 -11.49
N LEU A 373 -10.15 0.75 -10.94
CA LEU A 373 -11.38 0.05 -11.28
C LEU A 373 -12.40 1.04 -11.83
N CYS A 374 -13.14 0.62 -12.85
CA CYS A 374 -14.26 1.34 -13.42
C CYS A 374 -15.45 0.38 -13.55
N LEU A 375 -16.54 0.70 -12.87
CA LEU A 375 -17.76 -0.11 -12.78
C LEU A 375 -18.94 0.58 -13.45
N SER A 376 -19.91 -0.21 -13.88
CA SER A 376 -21.17 0.31 -14.42
C SER A 376 -22.06 0.79 -13.28
N ALA A 377 -22.58 2.00 -13.39
CA ALA A 377 -23.53 2.52 -12.39
C ALA A 377 -24.83 1.71 -12.33
N ASP A 378 -25.23 1.08 -13.44
CA ASP A 378 -26.43 0.24 -13.52
C ASP A 378 -26.30 -1.05 -12.69
N GLU A 379 -25.09 -1.61 -12.60
CA GLU A 379 -24.81 -2.81 -11.81
C GLU A 379 -24.75 -2.51 -10.31
N TYR A 380 -24.42 -1.27 -9.94
CA TYR A 380 -24.25 -0.81 -8.57
C TYR A 380 -25.08 0.45 -8.28
N PRO A 381 -26.43 0.35 -8.30
CA PRO A 381 -27.31 1.51 -8.16
C PRO A 381 -27.24 2.19 -6.78
N GLN A 382 -26.59 1.54 -5.81
CA GLN A 382 -26.34 2.13 -4.49
C GLN A 382 -25.13 3.08 -4.47
N LEU A 383 -24.26 3.01 -5.49
CA LEU A 383 -23.12 3.90 -5.67
C LEU A 383 -23.54 5.11 -6.53
N LYS A 384 -22.84 6.23 -6.36
CA LYS A 384 -23.14 7.45 -7.10
C LYS A 384 -22.56 7.36 -8.51
N SER A 385 -23.41 7.34 -9.54
CA SER A 385 -22.95 7.37 -10.93
C SER A 385 -22.18 8.66 -11.25
N ASN A 386 -21.20 8.59 -12.16
CA ASN A 386 -20.37 9.71 -12.58
C ASN A 386 -19.55 10.31 -11.42
N HIS A 387 -19.09 9.44 -10.52
CA HIS A 387 -18.23 9.80 -9.39
C HIS A 387 -16.97 8.95 -9.35
N VAL A 388 -15.92 9.54 -8.78
CA VAL A 388 -14.64 8.91 -8.48
C VAL A 388 -14.51 8.77 -6.97
N TYR A 389 -14.40 7.54 -6.50
CA TYR A 389 -14.08 7.18 -5.13
C TYR A 389 -12.56 7.04 -5.04
N PHE A 390 -11.88 7.95 -4.37
CA PHE A 390 -10.43 8.01 -4.36
C PHE A 390 -9.85 7.86 -2.95
N THR A 391 -8.69 7.22 -2.86
CA THR A 391 -7.83 7.27 -1.67
C THR A 391 -6.60 8.13 -1.92
N ASP A 392 -5.92 8.46 -0.84
CA ASP A 392 -4.62 9.13 -0.90
C ASP A 392 -3.57 8.18 -1.49
N GLU A 393 -2.65 8.75 -2.24
CA GLU A 393 -1.61 8.06 -3.02
C GLU A 393 -0.27 8.79 -2.96
N ASP A 394 -0.14 9.81 -2.11
CA ASP A 394 1.04 10.64 -2.12
C ASP A 394 2.25 9.87 -1.60
N ASP A 395 3.09 9.42 -2.55
CA ASP A 395 4.37 8.76 -2.33
C ASP A 395 5.27 9.60 -1.38
N ALA A 396 5.09 10.92 -1.34
CA ALA A 396 5.86 11.83 -0.48
C ALA A 396 5.59 11.62 1.03
N TYR A 397 4.42 11.10 1.43
CA TYR A 397 4.16 10.81 2.85
C TYR A 397 5.05 9.70 3.39
N HIS A 398 5.51 8.79 2.53
CA HIS A 398 6.43 7.73 2.89
C HIS A 398 7.87 8.23 3.06
N HIS A 399 8.27 9.24 2.28
CA HIS A 399 9.65 9.71 2.22
C HIS A 399 10.06 10.67 3.36
N PHE A 400 9.11 11.41 3.95
CA PHE A 400 9.42 12.53 4.86
C PHE A 400 8.79 12.44 6.26
N GLY A 401 8.26 11.28 6.66
CA GLY A 401 7.83 11.06 8.04
C GLY A 401 6.64 11.92 8.50
N SER A 402 5.87 12.51 7.58
CA SER A 402 4.64 13.24 7.91
C SER A 402 3.50 12.26 8.20
N MET A 403 3.64 11.52 9.31
CA MET A 403 2.65 10.55 9.80
C MET A 403 1.39 11.22 10.37
N LYS A 404 1.28 12.55 10.31
CA LYS A 404 0.18 13.33 10.92
C LYS A 404 -0.63 14.17 9.93
N SER A 405 -0.33 14.10 8.63
CA SER A 405 -1.12 14.78 7.62
C SER A 405 -2.51 14.16 7.46
N GLN A 406 -3.48 15.00 7.14
CA GLN A 406 -4.81 14.54 6.80
C GLN A 406 -4.79 13.86 5.43
N ARG A 407 -5.19 12.59 5.37
CA ARG A 407 -5.29 11.84 4.11
C ARG A 407 -6.37 12.40 3.18
N ASP A 408 -6.04 12.51 1.90
CA ASP A 408 -6.94 12.93 0.84
C ASP A 408 -7.79 11.76 0.33
N ILE A 409 -8.88 11.45 1.05
CA ILE A 409 -9.79 10.34 0.77
C ILE A 409 -11.21 10.88 0.63
N GLY A 410 -11.88 10.59 -0.49
CA GLY A 410 -13.19 11.16 -0.77
C GLY A 410 -13.92 10.57 -1.97
N VAL A 411 -15.06 11.17 -2.27
CA VAL A 411 -15.91 10.89 -3.42
C VAL A 411 -16.06 12.20 -4.21
N LEU A 412 -15.50 12.25 -5.41
CA LEU A 412 -15.57 13.41 -6.30
C LEU A 412 -16.65 13.19 -7.37
N ASN A 413 -17.50 14.20 -7.59
CA ASN A 413 -18.44 14.22 -8.71
C ASN A 413 -17.77 14.78 -9.97
N LEU A 414 -17.73 14.01 -11.06
CA LEU A 414 -17.04 14.40 -12.30
C LEU A 414 -17.67 15.59 -13.04
N GLY A 415 -18.95 15.87 -12.80
CA GLY A 415 -19.68 16.92 -13.50
C GLY A 415 -19.51 18.32 -12.91
N ASN A 416 -19.29 18.42 -11.60
CA ASN A 416 -19.18 19.72 -10.90
C ASN A 416 -17.95 19.82 -9.98
N CYS A 417 -17.10 18.79 -9.94
CA CYS A 417 -15.91 18.68 -9.10
C CYS A 417 -16.16 18.79 -7.58
N SER A 418 -17.39 18.60 -7.10
CA SER A 418 -17.65 18.61 -5.66
C SER A 418 -17.08 17.37 -5.00
N VAL A 419 -16.35 17.54 -3.89
CA VAL A 419 -15.76 16.46 -3.10
C VAL A 419 -16.54 16.24 -1.80
N GLU A 420 -16.93 15.00 -1.56
CA GLU A 420 -17.52 14.53 -0.30
C GLU A 420 -16.53 13.64 0.45
N ARG A 421 -16.46 13.74 1.78
CA ARG A 421 -15.61 12.85 2.59
C ARG A 421 -16.35 11.54 2.87
N ILE A 422 -15.66 10.42 2.77
CA ILE A 422 -16.26 9.08 2.94
C ILE A 422 -16.75 8.83 4.39
N VAL A 423 -16.03 9.32 5.41
CA VAL A 423 -16.48 9.32 6.81
C VAL A 423 -15.95 10.54 7.56
N SER A 424 -16.76 11.02 8.51
CA SER A 424 -16.40 12.09 9.43
C SER A 424 -16.99 11.79 10.83
N PRO A 425 -16.17 11.75 11.90
CA PRO A 425 -14.71 11.90 11.92
C PRO A 425 -13.97 10.69 11.31
N GLN A 426 -12.71 10.88 10.89
CA GLN A 426 -11.85 9.80 10.37
C GLN A 426 -11.70 8.70 11.43
N LEU A 427 -12.09 7.47 11.09
CA LEU A 427 -12.05 6.32 11.99
C LEU A 427 -10.73 5.55 11.93
N TRP A 428 -9.85 5.88 10.99
CA TRP A 428 -8.67 5.10 10.63
C TRP A 428 -7.35 5.76 11.06
N SER A 429 -6.31 4.93 11.22
CA SER A 429 -4.93 5.35 11.39
C SER A 429 -4.33 5.75 10.04
N ASN A 430 -3.22 6.48 10.09
CA ASN A 430 -2.43 6.84 8.92
C ASN A 430 -1.54 5.69 8.41
N LEU A 431 -1.46 4.56 9.14
CA LEU A 431 -0.64 3.41 8.76
C LEU A 431 -1.29 2.03 9.05
N PRO A 432 -1.36 1.13 8.05
CA PRO A 432 -1.20 1.38 6.61
C PRO A 432 -2.24 2.38 6.06
N ALA A 433 -1.96 2.96 4.90
CA ALA A 433 -2.93 3.80 4.20
C ALA A 433 -4.19 2.99 3.85
N PRO A 434 -5.40 3.57 4.03
CA PRO A 434 -6.62 2.91 3.60
C PRO A 434 -6.60 2.62 2.10
N VAL A 435 -7.07 1.43 1.70
CA VAL A 435 -7.08 0.99 0.30
C VAL A 435 -8.44 0.45 -0.09
N TRP A 436 -8.85 0.66 -1.34
CA TRP A 436 -10.01 -0.02 -1.88
C TRP A 436 -9.76 -1.53 -2.01
N PHE A 437 -10.69 -2.31 -1.49
CA PHE A 437 -10.65 -3.77 -1.44
C PHE A 437 -11.98 -4.33 -1.93
N ILE A 438 -11.91 -5.31 -2.83
CA ILE A 438 -13.09 -6.01 -3.33
C ILE A 438 -13.02 -7.46 -2.83
N PRO A 439 -13.88 -7.86 -1.89
CA PRO A 439 -13.95 -9.24 -1.46
C PRO A 439 -14.21 -10.18 -2.64
N ASN A 440 -13.58 -11.35 -2.65
CA ASN A 440 -13.80 -12.38 -3.66
C ASN A 440 -14.76 -13.46 -3.12
N PRO A 441 -16.03 -13.52 -3.58
CA PRO A 441 -17.05 -14.38 -3.00
C PRO A 441 -16.71 -15.88 -3.01
N ARG A 442 -15.92 -16.33 -4.01
CA ARG A 442 -15.48 -17.74 -4.09
C ARG A 442 -14.71 -18.18 -2.85
N LYS A 443 -13.98 -17.26 -2.23
CA LYS A 443 -13.17 -17.52 -1.03
C LYS A 443 -13.94 -17.42 0.26
N ILE A 444 -15.06 -16.71 0.21
CA ILE A 444 -15.89 -16.51 1.38
C ILE A 444 -16.62 -17.83 1.76
N HIS A 445 -17.05 -18.60 0.76
CA HIS A 445 -17.64 -19.93 0.95
C HIS A 445 -16.65 -21.01 1.41
N LEU A 446 -15.35 -20.84 1.13
CA LEU A 446 -14.31 -21.76 1.57
C LEU A 446 -13.99 -21.56 3.06
N ALA A 447 -13.92 -20.30 3.52
CA ALA A 447 -13.67 -19.97 4.92
C ALA A 447 -14.83 -20.31 5.87
N SER A 448 -16.05 -20.54 5.36
CA SER A 448 -17.21 -20.94 6.18
C SER A 448 -17.36 -22.45 6.37
N HIS A 449 -16.45 -23.26 5.82
CA HIS A 449 -16.55 -24.74 5.82
C HIS A 449 -15.33 -25.47 6.42
N ASP A 450 -14.32 -24.74 6.87
CA ASP A 450 -13.18 -25.23 7.65
C ASP A 450 -13.27 -24.70 9.10
#